data_AF-A0A8S1VFV1-F1
#
_entry.id   AF-A0A8S1VFV1-F1
#
_cell.length_a   1.000
_cell.length_b   1.000
_cell.length_c   1.000
_cell.angle_alpha   90.00
_cell.angle_beta   90.00
_cell.angle_gamma   90.00
#
_symmetry.space_group_name_H-M   'P 1'
#
loop_
_entity.id
_entity.type
_entity.pdbx_description
1 polymer ?
#
loop_
_entity_poly.entity_id
_entity_poly.type
_entity_poly.pdbx_seq_one_letter_code
_entity_poly.pdbx_strand_id
1 'polypeptide(L)'
;MQKTHYSSFSITSNSTDNSQNNASLKGKISSLESLMYEVADSVEIHRKEYQSLKQLKDEFESILSNKTEDMLKTLQNELIHLDDELKREVGYQLAENSRIQTQLTHLKGEKTALAIKLNELHLRISNLEVQVGNHEQN
;
A
#
# COMPACT_ATOMS: atom_id res chain seq x y z
N MET A 1 22.62 0.58 -15.20
CA MET A 1 22.52 1.87 -15.92
C MET A 1 23.76 2.00 -16.81
N GLN A 2 23.64 1.63 -18.09
CA GLN A 2 24.75 1.72 -19.05
C GLN A 2 24.89 3.16 -19.54
N LYS A 3 26.10 3.70 -19.44
CA LYS A 3 26.47 5.04 -19.90
C LYS A 3 26.36 5.11 -21.42
N THR A 4 25.55 6.03 -21.92
CA THR A 4 25.54 6.48 -23.31
C THR A 4 26.92 7.06 -23.64
N HIS A 5 27.72 6.34 -24.40
CA HIS A 5 28.96 6.86 -24.97
C HIS A 5 28.61 7.77 -26.15
N TYR A 6 28.54 9.08 -25.89
CA TYR A 6 28.65 10.06 -26.97
C TYR A 6 30.08 10.02 -27.49
N SER A 7 30.26 9.47 -28.70
CA SER A 7 31.52 9.59 -29.44
C SER A 7 31.73 11.06 -29.81
N SER A 8 32.69 11.70 -29.16
CA SER A 8 33.10 13.07 -29.49
C SER A 8 33.78 13.09 -30.86
N PHE A 9 33.23 13.88 -31.77
CA PHE A 9 33.81 14.17 -33.08
C PHE A 9 35.11 14.96 -32.92
N SER A 10 36.25 14.30 -33.15
CA SER A 10 37.56 14.94 -33.29
C SER A 10 38.00 14.90 -34.75
N ILE A 11 37.89 16.04 -35.44
CA ILE A 11 38.55 16.25 -36.74
C ILE A 11 40.05 16.33 -36.48
N THR A 12 40.78 15.25 -36.78
CA THR A 12 42.24 15.30 -36.92
C THR A 12 42.56 15.85 -38.30
N SER A 13 42.91 17.13 -38.36
CA SER A 13 43.41 17.80 -39.55
C SER A 13 44.82 17.31 -39.89
N ASN A 14 44.94 16.24 -40.69
CA ASN A 14 46.18 15.91 -41.38
C ASN A 14 46.24 16.66 -42.72
N SER A 15 46.95 17.78 -42.69
CA SER A 15 47.36 18.56 -43.85
C SER A 15 48.52 17.87 -44.56
N THR A 16 48.24 17.11 -45.62
CA THR A 16 49.15 16.96 -46.78
C THR A 16 48.38 16.38 -47.99
N ASP A 17 48.28 17.20 -49.04
CA ASP A 17 48.21 16.80 -50.45
C ASP A 17 46.94 16.10 -51.01
N ASN A 18 45.75 16.70 -50.84
CA ASN A 18 44.56 16.24 -51.57
C ASN A 18 43.57 17.35 -52.00
N SER A 19 44.06 18.59 -52.17
CA SER A 19 43.23 19.78 -52.41
C SER A 19 42.61 19.86 -53.81
N GLN A 20 43.10 19.11 -54.80
CA GLN A 20 42.54 19.11 -56.16
C GLN A 20 41.45 18.06 -56.40
N ASN A 21 41.26 17.07 -55.52
CA ASN A 21 40.31 15.99 -55.76
C ASN A 21 38.90 16.26 -55.20
N ASN A 22 38.75 17.13 -54.20
CA ASN A 22 37.46 17.40 -53.53
C ASN A 22 36.51 18.32 -54.35
N ALA A 23 37.06 19.12 -55.27
CA ALA A 23 36.27 19.90 -56.22
C ALA A 23 35.88 19.11 -57.48
N SER A 24 36.53 17.97 -57.73
CA SER A 24 36.25 17.09 -58.86
C SER A 24 34.98 16.27 -58.59
N LEU A 25 34.21 15.99 -59.64
CA LEU A 25 33.04 15.09 -59.57
C LEU A 25 33.37 13.76 -58.89
N LYS A 26 34.58 13.24 -59.13
CA LYS A 26 35.04 11.96 -58.55
C LYS A 26 35.20 12.03 -57.02
N GLY A 27 35.70 13.14 -56.49
CA GLY A 27 35.82 13.33 -55.03
C GLY A 27 34.45 13.49 -54.37
N LYS A 28 33.55 14.27 -54.98
CA LYS A 28 32.17 14.40 -54.49
C LYS A 28 31.41 13.07 -54.51
N ILE A 29 31.60 12.26 -55.55
CA ILE A 29 31.02 10.91 -55.65
C ILE A 29 31.59 10.00 -54.54
N SER A 30 32.90 9.99 -54.36
CA SER A 30 33.53 9.19 -53.29
C SER A 30 33.08 9.61 -51.88
N SER A 31 32.90 10.92 -51.63
CA SER A 31 32.33 11.40 -50.37
C SER A 31 30.86 11.00 -50.20
N LEU A 32 30.06 11.05 -51.26
CA LEU A 32 28.66 10.59 -51.24
C LEU A 32 28.55 9.08 -50.99
N GLU A 33 29.42 8.29 -51.60
CA GLU A 33 29.50 6.84 -51.35
C GLU A 33 29.86 6.56 -49.89
N SER A 34 30.86 7.26 -49.35
CA SER A 34 31.23 7.13 -47.93
C SER A 34 30.06 7.48 -47.00
N LEU A 35 29.36 8.59 -47.27
CA LEU A 35 28.20 9.01 -46.49
C LEU A 35 27.04 8.00 -46.62
N MET A 36 26.86 7.42 -47.81
CA MET A 36 25.83 6.41 -48.04
C MET A 36 26.07 5.16 -47.18
N TYR A 37 27.31 4.67 -47.09
CA TYR A 37 27.64 3.55 -46.21
C TYR A 37 27.47 3.89 -44.73
N GLU A 38 27.88 5.08 -44.30
CA GLU A 38 27.70 5.53 -42.92
C GLU A 38 26.22 5.65 -42.53
N VAL A 39 25.40 6.20 -43.41
CA VAL A 39 23.94 6.28 -43.21
C VAL A 39 23.33 4.88 -43.19
N ALA A 40 23.76 3.96 -44.06
CA ALA A 40 23.27 2.58 -44.07
C ALA A 40 23.57 1.86 -42.74
N ASP A 41 24.79 2.00 -42.23
CA ASP A 41 25.18 1.44 -40.92
C ASP A 41 24.38 2.07 -39.78
N SER A 42 24.20 3.40 -39.79
CA SER A 42 23.39 4.10 -38.78
C SER A 42 21.94 3.64 -38.79
N VAL A 43 21.33 3.45 -39.97
CA VAL A 43 19.97 2.93 -40.10
C VAL A 43 19.86 1.51 -39.54
N GLU A 44 20.83 0.65 -39.80
CA GLU A 44 20.82 -0.72 -39.28
C GLU A 44 20.97 -0.77 -37.75
N ILE A 45 21.78 0.12 -37.17
CA ILE A 45 21.90 0.26 -35.71
C ILE A 45 20.57 0.72 -35.11
N HIS A 46 19.99 1.81 -35.63
CA HIS A 46 18.70 2.32 -35.13
C HIS A 46 17.57 1.29 -35.28
N ARG A 47 17.58 0.49 -36.35
CA ARG A 47 16.61 -0.60 -36.54
C ARG A 47 16.72 -1.63 -35.42
N LYS A 48 17.92 -2.02 -35.02
CA LYS A 48 18.15 -2.96 -33.91
C LYS A 48 17.73 -2.37 -32.56
N GLU A 49 18.08 -1.12 -32.31
CA GLU A 49 17.67 -0.42 -31.08
C GLU A 49 16.16 -0.31 -30.98
N TYR A 50 15.48 0.03 -32.09
CA TYR A 50 14.02 0.06 -32.16
C TYR A 50 13.40 -1.31 -31.85
N GLN A 51 13.95 -2.39 -32.40
CA GLN A 51 13.47 -3.74 -32.11
C GLN A 51 13.65 -4.12 -30.64
N SER A 52 14.78 -3.79 -30.04
CA SER A 52 15.03 -4.00 -28.61
C SER A 52 14.05 -3.19 -27.75
N LEU A 53 13.84 -1.92 -28.09
CA LEU A 53 12.90 -1.05 -27.37
C LEU A 53 11.46 -1.54 -27.49
N LYS A 54 11.09 -2.07 -28.65
CA LYS A 54 9.77 -2.68 -28.88
C LYS A 54 9.58 -3.94 -28.02
N GLN A 55 10.58 -4.81 -27.93
CA GLN A 55 10.53 -5.99 -27.06
C GLN A 55 10.40 -5.59 -25.59
N LEU A 56 11.19 -4.62 -25.13
CA LEU A 56 11.14 -4.13 -23.76
C LEU A 56 9.79 -3.48 -23.42
N LYS A 57 9.19 -2.75 -24.37
CA LYS A 57 7.83 -2.23 -24.23
C LYS A 57 6.83 -3.35 -23.98
N ASP A 58 6.87 -4.40 -24.81
CA ASP A 58 5.91 -5.50 -24.73
C ASP A 58 6.11 -6.32 -23.44
N GLU A 59 7.35 -6.45 -22.96
CA GLU A 59 7.67 -7.02 -21.65
C GLU A 59 7.09 -6.18 -20.50
N PHE A 60 7.27 -4.85 -20.53
CA PHE A 60 6.71 -3.98 -19.50
C PHE A 60 5.19 -3.98 -19.48
N GLU A 61 4.53 -4.02 -20.64
CA GLU A 61 3.08 -4.13 -20.72
C GLU A 61 2.58 -5.43 -20.09
N SER A 62 3.26 -6.55 -20.34
CA SER A 62 2.95 -7.84 -19.71
C SER A 62 3.14 -7.79 -18.20
N ILE A 63 4.28 -7.28 -17.72
CA ILE A 63 4.55 -7.15 -16.28
C ILE A 63 3.53 -6.26 -15.59
N LEU A 64 3.19 -5.11 -16.18
CA LEU A 64 2.20 -4.19 -15.63
C LEU A 64 0.82 -4.84 -15.57
N SER A 65 0.38 -5.50 -16.64
CA SER A 65 -0.90 -6.20 -16.66
C SER A 65 -0.98 -7.27 -15.56
N ASN A 66 0.04 -8.13 -15.46
CA ASN A 66 0.09 -9.19 -14.46
C ASN A 66 0.13 -8.62 -13.03
N LYS A 67 0.96 -7.60 -12.79
CA LYS A 67 1.06 -6.94 -11.49
C LYS A 67 -0.28 -6.32 -11.08
N THR A 68 -0.96 -5.65 -12.01
CA THR A 68 -2.28 -5.06 -11.75
C THR A 68 -3.31 -6.13 -11.40
N GLU A 69 -3.35 -7.23 -12.15
CA GLU A 69 -4.26 -8.35 -11.88
C GLU A 69 -3.99 -9.00 -10.51
N ASP A 70 -2.73 -9.25 -10.18
CA ASP A 70 -2.34 -9.85 -8.90
C ASP A 70 -2.66 -8.93 -7.72
N MET A 71 -2.44 -7.63 -7.85
CA MET A 71 -2.83 -6.65 -6.83
C MET A 71 -4.34 -6.60 -6.65
N LEU A 72 -5.11 -6.63 -7.74
CA LEU A 72 -6.58 -6.66 -7.66
C LEU A 72 -7.07 -7.90 -6.92
N LYS A 73 -6.53 -9.08 -7.24
CA LYS A 73 -6.87 -10.33 -6.52
C LYS A 73 -6.51 -10.26 -5.05
N THR A 74 -5.33 -9.73 -4.73
CA THR A 74 -4.86 -9.59 -3.34
C THR A 74 -5.79 -8.68 -2.54
N LEU A 75 -6.07 -7.49 -3.06
CA LEU A 75 -6.97 -6.52 -2.39
C LEU A 75 -8.39 -7.06 -2.25
N GLN A 76 -8.89 -7.78 -3.25
CA GLN A 76 -10.23 -8.39 -3.18
C GLN A 76 -10.29 -9.47 -2.09
N ASN A 77 -9.25 -10.29 -1.95
CA ASN A 77 -9.18 -11.29 -0.89
C ASN A 77 -9.07 -10.64 0.51
N GLU A 78 -8.24 -9.59 0.65
CA GLU A 78 -8.15 -8.84 1.90
C GLU A 78 -9.48 -8.20 2.28
N LEU A 79 -10.21 -7.64 1.32
CA LEU A 79 -11.53 -7.06 1.55
C LEU A 79 -12.52 -8.11 2.07
N ILE A 80 -12.55 -9.30 1.46
CA ILE A 80 -13.42 -10.40 1.89
C ILE A 80 -13.06 -10.83 3.32
N HIS A 81 -11.77 -11.04 3.60
CA HIS A 81 -11.32 -11.45 4.92
C HIS A 81 -11.67 -10.40 5.98
N LEU A 82 -11.47 -9.11 5.67
CA LEU A 82 -11.77 -8.03 6.60
C LEU A 82 -13.27 -7.92 6.88
N ASP A 83 -14.13 -8.14 5.88
CA ASP A 83 -15.59 -8.14 6.06
C ASP A 83 -16.05 -9.29 6.95
N ASP A 84 -15.50 -10.49 6.76
CA ASP A 84 -15.81 -11.66 7.60
C ASP A 84 -15.35 -11.46 9.05
N GLU A 85 -14.15 -10.89 9.23
CA GLU A 85 -13.61 -10.55 10.54
C GLU A 85 -14.46 -9.47 11.23
N LEU A 86 -14.85 -8.42 10.51
CA LEU A 86 -15.72 -7.37 11.03
C LEU A 86 -17.06 -7.93 11.50
N LYS A 87 -17.72 -8.77 10.70
CA LYS A 87 -18.99 -9.42 11.07
C LYS A 87 -18.83 -10.28 12.32
N ARG A 88 -17.74 -11.04 12.41
CA ARG A 88 -17.44 -11.88 13.57
C ARG A 88 -17.24 -11.05 14.83
N GLU A 89 -16.42 -10.00 14.78
CA GLU A 89 -16.15 -9.13 15.92
C GLU A 89 -17.40 -8.37 16.40
N VAL A 90 -18.22 -7.87 15.46
CA VAL A 90 -19.51 -7.25 15.80
C VAL A 90 -20.41 -8.25 16.52
N GLY A 91 -20.47 -9.51 16.05
CA GLY A 91 -21.22 -10.57 16.71
C GLY A 91 -20.74 -10.82 18.15
N TYR A 92 -19.43 -10.91 18.37
CA TYR A 92 -18.86 -11.05 19.71
C TYR A 92 -19.18 -9.84 20.59
N GLN A 93 -19.06 -8.63 20.07
CA GLN A 93 -19.29 -7.42 20.84
C GLN A 93 -20.76 -7.26 21.25
N LEU A 94 -21.70 -7.64 20.39
CA LEU A 94 -23.12 -7.66 20.74
C LEU A 94 -23.42 -8.70 21.84
N ALA A 95 -22.88 -9.91 21.71
CA ALA A 95 -23.05 -10.97 22.70
C ALA A 95 -22.48 -10.56 24.07
N GLU A 96 -21.27 -10.00 24.06
CA GLU A 96 -20.60 -9.56 25.27
C GLU A 96 -21.31 -8.36 25.92
N ASN A 97 -21.80 -7.41 25.14
CA ASN A 97 -22.61 -6.30 25.65
C ASN A 97 -23.88 -6.84 26.33
N SER A 98 -24.59 -7.78 25.71
CA SER A 98 -25.76 -8.42 26.32
C SER A 98 -25.43 -9.13 27.64
N ARG A 99 -24.29 -9.83 27.69
CA ARG A 99 -23.79 -10.48 28.92
C ARG A 99 -23.53 -9.45 30.02
N ILE A 100 -22.83 -8.36 29.70
CA ILE A 100 -22.52 -7.27 30.64
C ILE A 100 -23.81 -6.60 31.14
N GLN A 101 -24.77 -6.31 30.26
CA GLN A 101 -26.05 -5.70 30.64
C GLN A 101 -26.85 -6.59 31.60
N THR A 102 -26.83 -7.90 31.36
CA THR A 102 -27.48 -8.88 32.25
C THR A 102 -26.83 -8.87 33.64
N GLN A 103 -25.49 -8.91 33.70
CA GLN A 103 -24.75 -8.84 34.97
C GLN A 103 -24.98 -7.51 35.71
N LEU A 104 -24.99 -6.40 34.98
CA LEU A 104 -25.26 -5.08 35.54
C LEU A 104 -26.67 -5.00 36.16
N THR A 105 -27.66 -5.54 35.46
CA THR A 105 -29.05 -5.59 35.96
C THR A 105 -29.15 -6.43 37.22
N HIS A 106 -28.48 -7.59 37.25
CA HIS A 106 -28.42 -8.45 38.42
C HIS A 106 -27.81 -7.72 39.63
N LEU A 107 -26.62 -7.13 39.47
CA LEU A 107 -25.94 -6.37 40.53
C LEU A 107 -26.76 -5.19 41.05
N LYS A 108 -27.51 -4.50 40.17
CA LYS A 108 -28.44 -3.45 40.59
C LYS A 108 -29.54 -3.99 41.50
N GLY A 109 -30.08 -5.17 41.17
CA GLY A 109 -31.08 -5.85 42.01
C GLY A 109 -30.52 -6.22 43.38
N GLU A 110 -29.32 -6.82 43.42
CA GLU A 110 -28.64 -7.15 44.68
C GLU A 110 -28.36 -5.91 45.53
N LYS A 111 -27.88 -4.82 44.91
CA LYS A 111 -27.65 -3.54 45.61
C LYS A 111 -28.92 -3.03 46.27
N THR A 112 -30.05 -3.04 45.56
CA THR A 112 -31.34 -2.61 46.12
C THR A 112 -31.79 -3.52 47.26
N ALA A 113 -31.67 -4.85 47.09
CA ALA A 113 -32.03 -5.80 48.14
C ALA A 113 -31.18 -5.60 49.42
N LEU A 114 -29.88 -5.35 49.25
CA LEU A 114 -28.98 -5.08 50.36
C LEU A 114 -29.33 -3.75 51.07
N ALA A 115 -29.69 -2.71 50.30
CA ALA A 115 -30.13 -1.43 50.86
C ALA A 115 -31.42 -1.56 51.70
N ILE A 116 -32.39 -2.37 51.24
CA ILE A 116 -33.61 -2.66 52.00
C ILE A 116 -33.27 -3.37 53.31
N LYS A 117 -32.46 -4.44 53.26
CA LYS A 117 -32.04 -5.18 54.46
C LYS A 117 -31.29 -4.30 55.46
N LEU A 118 -30.41 -3.42 54.98
CA LEU A 118 -29.70 -2.48 55.84
C LEU A 118 -30.67 -1.55 56.58
N ASN A 119 -31.68 -1.03 55.88
CA ASN A 119 -32.69 -0.17 56.49
C ASN A 119 -33.57 -0.92 57.51
N GLU A 120 -33.97 -2.15 57.20
CA GLU A 120 -34.70 -3.02 58.14
C GLU A 120 -33.90 -3.27 59.42
N LEU A 121 -32.59 -3.54 59.28
CA LEU A 121 -31.69 -3.72 60.42
C LEU A 121 -31.55 -2.43 61.24
N HIS A 122 -31.40 -1.27 60.61
CA HIS A 122 -31.38 0.02 61.34
C HIS A 122 -32.67 0.26 62.13
N LEU A 123 -33.83 -0.01 61.53
CA LEU A 123 -35.11 0.12 62.23
C LEU A 123 -35.21 -0.86 63.40
N ARG A 124 -34.73 -2.10 63.23
CA ARG A 124 -34.71 -3.10 64.30
C ARG A 124 -33.80 -2.68 65.45
N ILE A 125 -32.61 -2.18 65.15
CA ILE A 125 -31.66 -1.66 66.14
C ILE A 125 -32.31 -0.50 66.92
N SER A 126 -32.86 0.49 66.22
CA SER A 126 -33.52 1.64 66.86
C SER A 126 -34.68 1.22 67.78
N ASN A 127 -35.50 0.26 67.36
CA ASN A 127 -36.57 -0.27 68.23
C ASN A 127 -36.01 -0.98 69.47
N LEU A 128 -34.93 -1.75 69.33
CA LEU A 128 -34.27 -2.41 70.46
C LEU A 128 -33.64 -1.39 71.42
N GLU A 129 -33.00 -0.33 70.90
CA GLU A 129 -32.44 0.76 71.71
C GLU A 129 -33.52 1.44 72.57
N VAL A 130 -34.70 1.71 72.01
CA VAL A 130 -35.85 2.27 72.76
C VAL A 130 -36.35 1.28 73.83
N GLN A 131 -36.48 -0.01 73.49
CA GLN A 131 -36.95 -1.03 74.44
C GLN A 131 -36.00 -1.20 75.63
N VAL A 132 -34.69 -1.20 75.37
CA VAL A 132 -33.65 -1.27 76.41
C VAL A 132 -33.69 -0.02 77.29
N GLY A 133 -33.71 1.18 76.69
CA GLY A 133 -33.79 2.43 77.46
C GLY A 133 -35.05 2.54 78.34
N ASN A 134 -36.19 2.00 77.88
CA ASN A 134 -37.41 1.93 78.67
C ASN A 134 -37.38 0.86 79.78
N HIS A 135 -36.60 -0.22 79.61
CA HIS A 135 -36.39 -1.23 80.64
C HIS A 135 -35.50 -0.75 81.78
N GLU A 136 -34.57 0.17 81.52
CA GLU A 136 -33.67 0.75 82.54
C GLU A 136 -34.34 1.82 83.42
N GLN A 137 -35.54 2.32 83.04
CA GLN A 137 -36.28 3.35 83.79
C GLN A 137 -37.34 2.80 84.78
N ASN A 138 -37.55 1.47 84.82
CA ASN A 138 -38.37 0.78 85.83
C ASN A 138 -37.50 0.04 86.84
#